data_AF-A0A7C5EQ64-F1
#
_entry.id   AF-A0A7C5EQ64-F1
#
_cell.length_a   1.000
_cell.length_b   1.000
_cell.length_c   1.000
_cell.angle_alpha   90.00
_cell.angle_beta   90.00
_cell.angle_gamma   90.00
#
_symmetry.space_group_name_H-M   'P 1'
#
loop_
_entity.id
_entity.type
_entity.pdbx_description
1 polymer ?
#
loop_
_entity_poly.entity_id
_entity_poly.type
_entity_poly.pdbx_seq_one_letter_code
_entity_poly.pdbx_strand_id
1 'polypeptide(L)'
;LVEGCIAAGRDRGYLYIDWNGQVMPCVFFPYAAANIHQVYAQGGTLDDIWAAPLFAAIRAWQREHGYGRRELTAEHNWLRPCPFRDYHAQLRKWVAQYGPQPADKTAATVLSDESYCEQMIAYGEQQRACTQPLWEQEYLHPS
;
A
#
# COMPACT_ATOMS: atom_id res chain seq x y z
N LEU A 1 -6.57 -11.02 -13.55
CA LEU A 1 -5.97 -9.92 -12.77
C LEU A 1 -5.32 -10.51 -11.52
N VAL A 2 -4.25 -9.89 -11.00
CA VAL A 2 -3.56 -10.33 -9.75
C VAL A 2 -4.29 -9.90 -8.46
N GLU A 3 -5.60 -9.67 -8.53
CA GLU A 3 -6.47 -9.28 -7.42
C GLU A 3 -5.99 -8.01 -6.66
N GLY A 4 -5.60 -6.98 -7.41
CA GLY A 4 -5.13 -5.70 -6.86
C GLY A 4 -3.66 -5.70 -6.42
N CYS A 5 -3.30 -4.84 -5.46
CA CYS A 5 -1.93 -4.67 -4.97
C CYS A 5 -1.38 -5.94 -4.30
N ILE A 6 -0.10 -6.23 -4.52
CA ILE A 6 0.65 -7.40 -3.99
C ILE A 6 1.70 -7.03 -2.91
N ALA A 7 1.66 -5.79 -2.41
CA ALA A 7 2.57 -5.28 -1.37
C ALA A 7 2.32 -5.93 0.00
N ALA A 8 3.21 -5.62 0.96
CA ALA A 8 3.08 -5.96 2.39
C ALA A 8 3.00 -7.47 2.70
N GLY A 9 3.50 -8.31 1.79
CA GLY A 9 3.64 -9.75 2.00
C GLY A 9 2.32 -10.49 2.18
N ARG A 10 1.23 -10.09 1.50
CA ARG A 10 0.05 -10.99 1.43
C ARG A 10 0.39 -12.31 0.74
N ASP A 11 -0.52 -13.29 0.78
CA ASP A 11 -0.35 -14.52 0.00
C ASP A 11 -0.10 -14.19 -1.50
N ARG A 12 0.90 -14.84 -2.07
CA ARG A 12 1.48 -14.54 -3.41
C ARG A 12 1.98 -13.09 -3.59
N GLY A 13 2.25 -12.38 -2.50
CA GLY A 13 2.77 -11.02 -2.48
C GLY A 13 4.24 -10.94 -2.13
N TYR A 14 4.72 -9.71 -1.89
CA TYR A 14 6.11 -9.44 -1.52
C TYR A 14 6.23 -8.28 -0.52
N LEU A 15 7.42 -8.16 0.04
CA LEU A 15 7.91 -6.96 0.73
C LEU A 15 9.27 -6.59 0.14
N TYR A 16 9.68 -5.34 0.33
CA TYR A 16 10.92 -4.81 -0.23
C TYR A 16 11.91 -4.51 0.90
N ILE A 17 13.17 -4.94 0.73
CA ILE A 17 14.26 -4.66 1.65
C ILE A 17 15.34 -3.94 0.86
N ASP A 18 15.75 -2.75 1.30
CA ASP A 18 16.83 -2.00 0.67
C ASP A 18 18.23 -2.39 1.21
N TRP A 19 19.28 -1.79 0.66
CA TRP A 19 20.67 -2.06 1.07
C TRP A 19 21.01 -1.58 2.48
N ASN A 20 20.20 -0.70 3.10
CA ASN A 20 20.34 -0.28 4.50
C ASN A 20 19.54 -1.17 5.45
N GLY A 21 18.88 -2.21 4.93
CA GLY A 21 18.01 -3.12 5.67
C GLY A 21 16.65 -2.52 6.01
N GLN A 22 16.28 -1.37 5.45
CA GLN A 22 14.93 -0.82 5.62
C GLN A 22 13.91 -1.71 4.92
N VAL A 23 12.86 -2.09 5.65
CA VAL A 23 11.81 -2.97 5.13
C VAL A 23 10.54 -2.18 4.85
N MET A 24 10.20 -2.08 3.58
CA MET A 24 9.07 -1.34 3.04
C MET A 24 8.00 -2.29 2.48
N PRO A 25 6.71 -1.90 2.50
CA PRO A 25 5.65 -2.72 1.92
C PRO A 25 5.82 -2.99 0.41
N CYS A 26 6.40 -2.02 -0.32
CA CYS A 26 6.62 -2.04 -1.76
C CYS A 26 7.78 -1.08 -2.09
N VAL A 27 8.53 -1.34 -3.17
CA VAL A 27 9.62 -0.45 -3.63
C VAL A 27 9.17 0.99 -3.88
N PHE A 28 7.89 1.21 -4.20
CA PHE A 28 7.31 2.53 -4.41
C PHE A 28 6.67 3.15 -3.16
N PHE A 29 6.71 2.46 -2.01
CA PHE A 29 6.17 2.94 -0.75
C PHE A 29 7.36 3.39 0.12
N PRO A 30 7.74 4.69 0.13
CA PRO A 30 9.02 5.14 0.63
C PRO A 30 9.05 5.33 2.16
N TYR A 31 8.31 4.49 2.89
CA TYR A 31 8.24 4.51 4.35
C TYR A 31 8.41 3.09 4.90
N ALA A 32 9.50 2.89 5.62
CA ALA A 32 9.90 1.62 6.19
C ALA A 32 9.14 1.34 7.50
N ALA A 33 8.58 0.13 7.62
CA ALA A 33 7.92 -0.32 8.85
C ALA A 33 8.90 -0.93 9.86
N ALA A 34 10.07 -1.37 9.39
CA ALA A 34 11.09 -2.02 10.20
C ALA A 34 12.48 -1.87 9.56
N ASN A 35 13.51 -2.24 10.31
CA ASN A 35 14.85 -2.49 9.78
C ASN A 35 15.27 -3.93 10.12
N ILE A 36 15.61 -4.73 9.11
CA ILE A 36 15.92 -6.15 9.28
C ILE A 36 17.16 -6.39 10.16
N HIS A 37 18.16 -5.51 10.09
CA HIS A 37 19.35 -5.62 10.94
C HIS A 37 18.99 -5.44 12.41
N GLN A 38 18.12 -4.47 12.72
CA GLN A 38 17.67 -4.21 14.09
C GLN A 38 16.82 -5.36 14.62
N VAL A 39 15.89 -5.87 13.82
CA VAL A 39 15.02 -6.99 14.22
C VAL A 39 15.85 -8.23 14.52
N TYR A 40 16.80 -8.58 13.64
CA TYR A 40 17.65 -9.75 13.85
C TYR A 40 18.63 -9.57 15.01
N ALA A 41 19.17 -8.37 15.23
CA ALA A 41 20.02 -8.07 16.37
C ALA A 41 19.28 -8.23 17.72
N GLN A 42 17.95 -8.09 17.71
CA GLN A 42 17.09 -8.28 18.89
C GLN A 42 16.57 -9.72 19.01
N GLY A 43 17.02 -10.65 18.16
CA GLY A 43 16.59 -12.04 18.15
C GLY A 43 15.24 -12.29 17.45
N GLY A 44 14.70 -11.29 16.74
CA GLY A 44 13.49 -11.42 15.94
C GLY A 44 13.75 -12.03 14.56
N THR A 45 12.68 -12.16 13.78
CA THR A 45 12.60 -12.92 12.53
C THR A 45 11.88 -12.12 11.42
N LEU A 46 11.84 -12.67 10.20
CA LEU A 46 11.01 -12.10 9.13
C LEU A 46 9.51 -12.13 9.46
N ASP A 47 9.05 -13.09 10.26
CA ASP A 47 7.65 -13.18 10.65
C ASP A 47 7.24 -12.00 11.54
N ASP A 48 8.14 -11.53 12.40
CA ASP A 48 7.92 -10.33 13.21
C ASP A 48 7.78 -9.07 12.34
N ILE A 49 8.59 -8.97 11.28
CA ILE A 49 8.50 -7.89 10.29
C ILE A 49 7.20 -7.99 9.49
N TRP A 50 6.85 -9.19 9.04
CA TRP A 50 5.61 -9.46 8.33
C TRP A 50 4.39 -9.10 9.19
N ALA A 51 4.44 -9.37 10.49
CA ALA A 51 3.39 -9.07 11.46
C ALA A 51 3.32 -7.59 11.87
N ALA A 52 4.27 -6.74 11.43
CA ALA A 52 4.31 -5.34 11.80
C ALA A 52 2.97 -4.61 11.51
N PRO A 53 2.52 -3.68 12.38
CA PRO A 53 1.19 -3.08 12.29
C PRO A 53 0.84 -2.45 10.94
N LEU A 54 1.78 -1.71 10.33
CA LEU A 54 1.58 -1.13 9.00
C LEU A 54 1.36 -2.21 7.93
N PHE A 55 2.16 -3.28 7.97
CA PHE A 55 2.05 -4.40 7.04
C PHE A 55 0.71 -5.12 7.20
N ALA A 56 0.31 -5.39 8.44
CA ALA A 56 -0.98 -6.00 8.75
C ALA A 56 -2.16 -5.13 8.27
N ALA A 57 -2.08 -3.81 8.43
CA ALA A 57 -3.10 -2.87 7.97
C ALA A 57 -3.23 -2.85 6.45
N ILE A 58 -2.13 -2.86 5.71
CA ILE A 58 -2.16 -2.93 4.24
C ILE A 58 -2.79 -4.26 3.78
N ARG A 59 -2.45 -5.38 4.42
CA ARG A 59 -3.07 -6.68 4.11
C ARG A 59 -4.57 -6.72 4.43
N ALA A 60 -5.00 -6.04 5.49
CA ALA A 60 -6.42 -5.89 5.80
C ALA A 60 -7.15 -5.09 4.72
N TRP A 61 -6.60 -3.95 4.35
CA TRP A 61 -7.12 -3.11 3.28
C TRP A 61 -7.19 -3.83 1.93
N GLN A 62 -6.20 -4.66 1.59
CA GLN A 62 -6.24 -5.49 0.38
C GLN A 62 -7.47 -6.43 0.37
N ARG A 63 -7.82 -7.04 1.50
CA ARG A 63 -9.02 -7.91 1.62
C ARG A 63 -10.33 -7.13 1.56
N GLU A 64 -10.33 -5.92 2.12
CA GLU A 64 -11.44 -4.97 1.96
C GLU A 64 -11.57 -4.50 0.50
N HIS A 65 -10.46 -4.45 -0.24
CA HIS A 65 -10.39 -4.12 -1.67
C HIS A 65 -10.51 -5.36 -2.56
N GLY A 66 -11.18 -6.41 -2.10
CA GLY A 66 -11.57 -7.53 -2.93
C GLY A 66 -10.57 -8.70 -2.99
N TYR A 67 -9.37 -8.59 -2.42
CA TYR A 67 -8.40 -9.69 -2.44
C TYR A 67 -9.00 -10.98 -1.84
N GLY A 68 -8.96 -12.08 -2.59
CA GLY A 68 -9.53 -13.37 -2.20
C GLY A 68 -11.07 -13.44 -2.19
N ARG A 69 -11.77 -12.42 -2.71
CA ARG A 69 -13.23 -12.44 -2.83
C ARG A 69 -13.65 -13.12 -4.13
N ARG A 70 -14.71 -13.93 -4.05
CA ARG A 70 -15.34 -14.54 -5.24
C ARG A 70 -16.23 -13.56 -5.99
N GLU A 71 -16.94 -12.72 -5.25
CA GLU A 71 -17.84 -11.70 -5.79
C GLU A 71 -17.19 -10.33 -5.67
N LEU A 72 -17.08 -9.65 -6.80
CA LEU A 72 -16.53 -8.30 -6.89
C LEU A 72 -17.66 -7.28 -6.92
N THR A 73 -17.35 -6.06 -6.51
CA THR A 73 -18.29 -4.94 -6.46
C THR A 73 -17.63 -3.71 -7.08
N ALA A 74 -18.42 -2.65 -7.28
CA ALA A 74 -17.92 -1.36 -7.76
C ALA A 74 -16.76 -0.83 -6.89
N GLU A 75 -16.72 -1.18 -5.61
CA GLU A 75 -15.73 -0.67 -4.66
C GLU A 75 -14.40 -1.42 -4.69
N HIS A 76 -14.36 -2.62 -5.29
CA HIS A 76 -13.16 -3.45 -5.41
C HIS A 76 -12.32 -3.11 -6.65
N ASN A 77 -12.39 -1.89 -7.16
CA ASN A 77 -11.77 -1.52 -8.45
C ASN A 77 -10.25 -1.77 -8.49
N TRP A 78 -9.86 -2.93 -9.03
CA TRP A 78 -8.46 -3.38 -9.08
C TRP A 78 -7.60 -2.66 -10.12
N LEU A 79 -8.21 -1.81 -10.96
CA LEU A 79 -7.47 -0.88 -11.82
C LEU A 79 -6.82 0.25 -11.01
N ARG A 80 -7.16 0.36 -9.72
CA ARG A 80 -6.62 1.29 -8.74
C ARG A 80 -5.89 0.52 -7.63
N PRO A 81 -4.86 -0.29 -7.95
CA PRO A 81 -4.36 -1.25 -6.99
C PRO A 81 -3.59 -0.60 -5.83
N CYS A 82 -2.96 0.56 -6.04
CA CYS A 82 -1.88 1.04 -5.19
C CYS A 82 -2.40 1.90 -4.03
N PRO A 83 -2.25 1.48 -2.76
CA PRO A 83 -2.68 2.32 -1.64
C PRO A 83 -1.80 3.56 -1.43
N PHE A 84 -0.60 3.59 -2.01
CA PHE A 84 0.29 4.76 -1.97
C PHE A 84 -0.09 5.83 -3.01
N ARG A 85 -0.44 5.42 -4.24
CA ARG A 85 -0.75 6.34 -5.34
C ARG A 85 -2.24 6.63 -5.50
N ASP A 86 -3.06 5.58 -5.51
CA ASP A 86 -4.47 5.69 -5.87
C ASP A 86 -5.36 6.01 -4.66
N TYR A 87 -4.91 5.66 -3.46
CA TYR A 87 -5.60 5.90 -2.19
C TYR A 87 -4.73 6.70 -1.20
N HIS A 88 -4.13 7.80 -1.68
CA HIS A 88 -3.15 8.57 -0.90
C HIS A 88 -3.70 9.08 0.45
N ALA A 89 -5.00 9.42 0.54
CA ALA A 89 -5.63 9.78 1.81
C ALA A 89 -5.57 8.65 2.85
N GLN A 90 -5.69 7.39 2.41
CA GLN A 90 -5.59 6.23 3.29
C GLN A 90 -4.15 6.00 3.75
N LEU A 91 -3.18 6.16 2.85
CA LEU A 91 -1.75 6.17 3.20
C LEU A 91 -1.47 7.17 4.34
N ARG A 92 -1.95 8.41 4.22
CA ARG A 92 -1.73 9.46 5.23
C ARG A 92 -2.22 9.04 6.61
N LYS A 93 -3.39 8.41 6.68
CA LYS A 93 -3.93 7.85 7.93
C LYS A 93 -2.99 6.79 8.51
N TRP A 94 -2.49 5.87 7.69
CA TRP A 94 -1.56 4.84 8.15
C TRP A 94 -0.21 5.40 8.59
N VAL A 95 0.34 6.39 7.89
CA VAL A 95 1.60 7.01 8.29
C VAL A 95 1.43 7.72 9.64
N ALA A 96 0.34 8.47 9.82
CA ALA A 96 0.03 9.11 11.09
C ALA A 96 -0.20 8.09 12.23
N GLN A 97 -0.85 6.96 11.93
CA GLN A 97 -1.20 5.95 12.92
C GLN A 97 -0.02 5.06 13.33
N TYR A 98 0.81 4.64 12.38
CA TYR A 98 1.84 3.61 12.59
C TYR A 98 3.27 4.17 12.62
N GLY A 99 3.47 5.44 12.26
CA GLY A 99 4.77 6.12 12.34
C GLY A 99 5.93 5.42 11.61
N PRO A 100 5.76 4.92 10.36
CA PRO A 100 6.86 4.34 9.61
C PRO A 100 7.95 5.38 9.34
N GLN A 101 9.19 4.93 9.24
CA GLN A 101 10.34 5.80 9.02
C GLN A 101 10.48 6.12 7.53
N PRO A 102 10.64 7.40 7.13
CA PRO A 102 10.97 7.73 5.75
C PRO A 102 12.25 7.03 5.29
N ALA A 103 12.23 6.51 4.06
CA ALA A 103 13.38 5.78 3.52
C ALA A 103 14.60 6.70 3.36
N ASP A 104 14.38 7.95 2.95
CA ASP A 104 15.40 8.96 2.77
C ASP A 104 14.89 10.38 3.12
N LYS A 105 15.76 11.39 2.94
CA LYS A 105 15.44 12.80 3.18
C LYS A 105 14.33 13.32 2.28
N THR A 106 14.26 12.87 1.03
CA THR A 106 13.23 13.28 0.08
C THR A 106 11.87 12.77 0.54
N ALA A 107 11.77 11.50 0.92
CA ALA A 107 10.57 10.90 1.48
C ALA A 107 10.11 11.63 2.75
N ALA A 108 11.04 12.07 3.59
CA ALA A 108 10.73 12.85 4.79
C ALA A 108 10.16 14.24 4.44
N THR A 109 10.77 14.96 3.49
CA THR A 109 10.28 16.27 3.02
C THR A 109 8.89 16.16 2.39
N VAL A 110 8.70 15.18 1.49
CA VAL A 110 7.42 14.93 0.82
C VAL A 110 6.32 14.57 1.83
N LEU A 111 6.66 13.86 2.90
CA LEU A 111 5.69 13.53 3.94
C LEU A 111 5.14 14.78 4.66
N SER A 112 5.91 15.85 4.75
CA SER A 112 5.45 17.13 5.34
C SER A 112 4.84 18.11 4.34
N ASP A 113 4.88 17.82 3.03
CA ASP A 113 4.38 18.71 2.00
C ASP A 113 2.86 18.53 1.79
N GLU A 114 2.08 19.48 2.30
CA GLU A 114 0.62 19.46 2.20
C GLU A 114 0.14 19.59 0.75
N SER A 115 0.80 20.42 -0.07
CA SER A 115 0.43 20.61 -1.48
C SER A 115 0.65 19.34 -2.29
N TYR A 116 1.76 18.64 -2.06
CA TYR A 116 1.99 17.32 -2.66
C TYR A 116 0.88 16.33 -2.29
N CYS A 117 0.46 16.33 -1.02
CA CYS A 117 -0.59 15.43 -0.55
C CYS A 117 -1.94 15.71 -1.18
N GLU A 118 -2.33 16.98 -1.29
CA GLU A 118 -3.56 17.40 -1.97
C GLU A 118 -3.55 16.98 -3.44
N GLN A 119 -2.43 17.18 -4.14
CA GLN A 119 -2.26 16.77 -5.53
C GLN A 119 -2.38 15.24 -5.70
N MET A 120 -1.78 14.46 -4.80
CA MET A 120 -1.87 13.00 -4.85
C MET A 120 -3.27 12.47 -4.54
N ILE A 121 -4.01 13.13 -3.64
CA ILE A 121 -5.42 12.80 -3.39
C ILE A 121 -6.25 13.11 -4.64
N ALA A 122 -6.08 14.30 -5.23
CA ALA A 122 -6.78 14.67 -6.46
C ALA A 122 -6.46 13.72 -7.62
N TYR A 123 -5.21 13.30 -7.75
CA TYR A 123 -4.80 12.28 -8.72
C TYR A 123 -5.57 10.96 -8.52
N GLY A 124 -5.67 10.47 -7.29
CA GLY A 124 -6.43 9.26 -6.96
C GLY A 124 -7.90 9.35 -7.36
N GLU A 125 -8.54 10.50 -7.14
CA GLU A 125 -9.94 10.75 -7.53
C GLU A 125 -10.12 10.82 -9.06
N GLN A 126 -9.20 11.47 -9.78
CA GLN A 126 -9.22 11.49 -11.25
C GLN A 126 -9.03 10.08 -11.82
N GLN A 127 -8.10 9.32 -11.24
CA GLN A 127 -7.85 7.94 -11.62
C GLN A 127 -9.09 7.06 -11.35
N ARG A 128 -9.84 7.32 -10.27
CA ARG A 128 -11.16 6.71 -10.04
C ARG A 128 -12.15 7.05 -11.14
N ALA A 129 -12.34 8.32 -11.45
CA ALA A 129 -13.32 8.77 -12.45
C ALA A 129 -13.08 8.13 -13.82
N CYS A 130 -11.82 7.96 -14.22
CA CYS A 130 -11.45 7.33 -15.49
C CYS A 130 -11.61 5.80 -15.49
N THR A 131 -11.27 5.14 -14.39
CA THR A 131 -11.21 3.67 -14.34
C THR A 131 -12.50 3.01 -13.87
N GLN A 132 -13.34 3.72 -13.11
CA GLN A 132 -14.57 3.15 -12.56
C GLN A 132 -15.54 2.64 -13.63
N PRO A 133 -15.83 3.39 -14.71
CA PRO A 133 -16.72 2.89 -15.76
C PRO A 133 -16.17 1.63 -16.43
N LEU A 134 -14.85 1.60 -16.67
CA LEU A 134 -14.18 0.43 -17.25
C LEU A 134 -14.23 -0.77 -16.29
N TRP A 135 -14.08 -0.55 -14.99
CA TRP A 135 -14.19 -1.60 -13.99
C TRP A 135 -15.57 -2.25 -13.99
N GLU A 136 -16.62 -1.43 -13.97
CA GLU A 136 -18.00 -1.90 -13.94
C GLU A 136 -18.37 -2.66 -15.22
N GLN A 137 -17.97 -2.13 -16.38
CA GLN A 137 -18.24 -2.73 -17.68
C GLN A 137 -17.50 -4.05 -17.88
N GLU A 138 -16.19 -4.09 -17.61
CA GLU A 138 -15.35 -5.24 -17.98
C GLU A 138 -15.32 -6.34 -16.92
N TYR A 139 -15.57 -6.01 -15.64
CA TYR A 139 -15.34 -6.95 -14.53
C TYR A 139 -16.57 -7.25 -13.66
N LEU A 140 -17.60 -6.40 -13.65
CA LEU A 140 -18.82 -6.65 -12.87
C LEU A 140 -20.01 -7.06 -13.73
N HIS A 141 -20.10 -6.51 -14.93
CA HIS A 141 -21.13 -6.85 -15.92
C HIS A 141 -20.50 -7.27 -17.24
N PRO A 142 -19.64 -8.33 -17.24
CA PRO A 142 -19.01 -8.79 -18.46
C PRO A 142 -20.10 -9.21 -19.45
N SER A 143 -20.03 -8.66 -20.66
CA SER A 143 -20.93 -9.00 -21.77
C SER A 143 -20.76 -10.45 -22.23
#